data_AF-A0A849E1V6-F1
#
_entry.id   AF-A0A849E1V6-F1
#
_cell.length_a   1.000
_cell.length_b   1.000
_cell.length_c   1.000
_cell.angle_alpha   90.00
_cell.angle_beta   90.00
_cell.angle_gamma   90.00
#
_symmetry.space_group_name_H-M   'P 1'
#
loop_
_entity.id
_entity.type
_entity.pdbx_description
1 polymer ?
#
loop_
_entity_poly.entity_id
_entity_poly.type
_entity_poly.pdbx_seq_one_letter_code
_entity_poly.pdbx_strand_id
1 'polypeptide(L)'
;HKYREKDEQGKMSGGPMYYMENALNMKWLAVLFSIAVIVSSFGSGNMPQINNIAAGLNETFGIEPLLTGAVLAVLLFLVIIGGVTRIVHFTEAVVPTMALIYVVGALGVIFYNIENIGPSFMMIFDDIFTGTAATGGFLGASMAFALDRGVNRGLYSNEAGQGSAPIAHAAAKAHEPVSEGMVSILEPFIDTIIICTLTGLVILASGAWTTKYENDFQRSDFDVIEGVYSDQNPADVARLFAHLDPNNSDNLNEFTGTIDVVNGIPTKGNYTIINARSVAEDVHVSLEGEDFTGTLSITEGVLDEESKVTIAGKSLLHSVRLTTQAFTTGYFGEFGKYIVSIGLLLFAFSTAVAWSYYGDRATTYLLGSKFVMPYRVVYVLAFFVASFADTTIIWNIALVTVVAMTIPNLFAILLLHRDMKQTVKEYWQGFYEEHPDQKKK
;
A
#
# COMPACT_ATOMS: atom_id res chain seq x y z
N HIS A 1 3.60 -15.66 20.64
CA HIS A 1 4.67 -16.52 21.19
C HIS A 1 4.19 -17.38 22.39
N LYS A 2 3.59 -16.83 23.45
CA LYS A 2 3.09 -17.58 24.64
C LYS A 2 2.17 -18.79 24.33
N TYR A 3 1.28 -18.65 23.34
CA TYR A 3 0.25 -19.64 23.01
C TYR A 3 0.54 -20.49 21.77
N ARG A 4 1.81 -20.53 21.31
CA ARG A 4 2.20 -21.29 20.12
C ARG A 4 2.24 -22.78 20.39
N GLU A 5 2.04 -23.57 19.35
CA GLU A 5 2.09 -25.03 19.39
C GLU A 5 3.13 -25.58 18.41
N LYS A 6 3.39 -26.88 18.48
CA LYS A 6 4.12 -27.59 17.43
C LYS A 6 3.12 -28.21 16.47
N ASP A 7 3.31 -27.95 15.18
CA ASP A 7 2.53 -28.60 14.13
C ASP A 7 2.92 -30.08 13.98
N GLU A 8 2.19 -30.80 13.12
CA GLU A 8 2.41 -32.22 12.80
C GLU A 8 3.84 -32.52 12.30
N GLN A 9 4.55 -31.49 11.82
CA GLN A 9 5.92 -31.59 11.31
C GLN A 9 6.97 -31.18 12.36
N GLY A 10 6.54 -30.92 13.61
CA GLY A 10 7.39 -30.51 14.72
C GLY A 10 7.86 -29.05 14.63
N LYS A 11 7.32 -28.25 13.72
CA LYS A 11 7.64 -26.82 13.59
C LYS A 11 6.74 -25.99 14.49
N MET A 12 7.27 -24.89 15.01
CA MET A 12 6.45 -23.96 15.79
C MET A 12 5.42 -23.28 14.89
N SER A 13 4.17 -23.26 15.34
CA SER A 13 3.06 -22.57 14.70
C SER A 13 2.33 -21.73 15.75
N GLY A 14 2.02 -20.49 15.40
CA GLY A 14 1.36 -19.56 16.30
C GLY A 14 0.76 -18.40 15.51
N GLY A 15 0.20 -17.44 16.25
CA GLY A 15 -0.53 -16.31 15.69
C GLY A 15 -1.90 -16.15 16.37
N PRO A 16 -2.75 -15.26 15.87
CA PRO A 16 -4.02 -14.96 16.51
C PRO A 16 -4.98 -16.13 16.63
N MET A 17 -5.04 -17.00 15.63
CA MET A 17 -5.86 -18.21 15.72
C MET A 17 -5.52 -19.07 16.95
N TYR A 18 -4.24 -19.14 17.32
CA TYR A 18 -3.82 -19.96 18.46
C TYR A 18 -4.14 -19.33 19.81
N TYR A 19 -3.99 -18.01 19.99
CA TYR A 19 -4.42 -17.41 21.27
C TYR A 19 -5.94 -17.25 21.37
N MET A 20 -6.64 -17.12 20.24
CA MET A 20 -8.10 -17.14 20.22
C MET A 20 -8.63 -18.51 20.68
N GLU A 21 -8.02 -19.60 20.26
CA GLU A 21 -8.38 -20.95 20.73
C GLU A 21 -7.86 -21.21 22.14
N ASN A 22 -6.55 -21.06 22.38
CA ASN A 22 -5.91 -21.56 23.60
C ASN A 22 -6.04 -20.64 24.82
N ALA A 23 -6.18 -19.32 24.61
CA ALA A 23 -6.31 -18.36 25.71
C ALA A 23 -7.77 -17.98 25.98
N LEU A 24 -8.54 -17.76 24.92
CA LEU A 24 -9.94 -17.31 25.02
C LEU A 24 -10.96 -18.46 24.95
N ASN A 25 -10.54 -19.68 24.59
CA ASN A 25 -11.43 -20.82 24.33
C ASN A 25 -12.48 -20.50 23.24
N MET A 26 -12.13 -19.65 22.27
CA MET A 26 -12.99 -19.18 21.19
C MET A 26 -12.56 -19.77 19.85
N LYS A 27 -12.71 -21.09 19.69
CA LYS A 27 -12.35 -21.79 18.44
C LYS A 27 -13.07 -21.25 17.21
N TRP A 28 -14.32 -20.81 17.35
CA TRP A 28 -15.08 -20.20 16.26
C TRP A 28 -14.41 -18.92 15.72
N LEU A 29 -13.82 -18.12 16.62
CA LEU A 29 -13.12 -16.88 16.27
C LEU A 29 -11.78 -17.19 15.61
N ALA A 30 -11.08 -18.21 16.08
CA ALA A 30 -9.85 -18.70 15.48
C ALA A 30 -10.05 -19.21 14.05
N VAL A 31 -11.16 -19.93 13.80
CA VAL A 31 -11.55 -20.38 12.45
C VAL A 31 -11.87 -19.18 11.55
N LEU A 32 -12.69 -18.24 12.04
CA LEU A 32 -13.03 -17.03 11.30
C LEU A 32 -11.78 -16.23 10.92
N PHE A 33 -10.88 -15.99 11.89
CA PHE A 33 -9.62 -15.29 11.67
C PHE A 33 -8.74 -16.02 10.65
N SER A 34 -8.63 -17.35 10.75
CA SER A 34 -7.80 -18.12 9.82
C SER A 34 -8.32 -18.06 8.37
N ILE A 35 -9.64 -18.09 8.18
CA ILE A 35 -10.24 -17.88 6.86
C ILE A 35 -9.89 -16.48 6.36
N ALA A 36 -10.05 -15.46 7.20
CA ALA A 36 -9.70 -14.09 6.86
C ALA A 36 -8.22 -13.92 6.51
N VAL A 37 -7.29 -14.59 7.21
CA VAL A 37 -5.85 -14.60 6.87
C VAL A 37 -5.60 -15.21 5.50
N ILE A 38 -6.24 -16.34 5.18
CA ILE A 38 -6.08 -16.96 3.86
C ILE A 38 -6.54 -15.99 2.78
N VAL A 39 -7.73 -15.40 2.90
CA VAL A 39 -8.24 -14.47 1.87
C VAL A 39 -7.39 -13.19 1.83
N SER A 40 -7.00 -12.63 2.98
CA SER A 40 -6.13 -11.45 3.07
C SER A 40 -4.72 -11.69 2.54
N SER A 41 -4.22 -12.94 2.57
CA SER A 41 -2.95 -13.27 1.91
C SER A 41 -2.99 -13.02 0.40
N PHE A 42 -4.16 -13.20 -0.23
CA PHE A 42 -4.38 -12.85 -1.62
C PHE A 42 -4.61 -11.34 -1.78
N GLY A 43 -5.50 -10.78 -0.97
CA GLY A 43 -5.97 -9.39 -1.09
C GLY A 43 -4.91 -8.36 -0.72
N SER A 44 -4.14 -8.56 0.35
CA SER A 44 -3.12 -7.61 0.82
C SER A 44 -1.72 -7.98 0.34
N GLY A 45 -1.35 -9.24 0.60
CA GLY A 45 0.01 -9.72 0.41
C GLY A 45 0.40 -10.10 -1.01
N ASN A 46 -0.56 -10.27 -1.93
CA ASN A 46 -0.29 -10.91 -3.23
C ASN A 46 -0.69 -10.03 -4.41
N MET A 47 -1.99 -9.87 -4.65
CA MET A 47 -2.50 -9.27 -5.88
C MET A 47 -2.08 -7.80 -6.04
N PRO A 48 -2.17 -6.93 -5.00
CA PRO A 48 -1.70 -5.55 -5.12
C PRO A 48 -0.20 -5.46 -5.31
N GLN A 49 0.55 -6.40 -4.72
CA GLN A 49 2.01 -6.38 -4.75
C GLN A 49 2.51 -6.57 -6.19
N ILE A 50 2.10 -7.64 -6.85
CA ILE A 50 2.49 -7.89 -8.25
C ILE A 50 1.94 -6.86 -9.22
N ASN A 51 0.73 -6.34 -8.98
CA ASN A 51 0.14 -5.30 -9.82
C ASN A 51 0.99 -4.01 -9.76
N ASN A 52 1.39 -3.59 -8.56
CA ASN A 52 2.28 -2.43 -8.39
C ASN A 52 3.67 -2.68 -9.01
N ILE A 53 4.24 -3.88 -8.86
CA ILE A 53 5.52 -4.23 -9.49
C ILE A 53 5.41 -4.15 -11.02
N ALA A 54 4.35 -4.73 -11.59
CA ALA A 54 4.12 -4.73 -13.03
C ALA A 54 3.97 -3.29 -13.57
N ALA A 55 3.19 -2.45 -12.88
CA ALA A 55 3.06 -1.03 -13.22
C ALA A 55 4.40 -0.29 -13.14
N GLY A 56 5.17 -0.48 -12.06
CA GLY A 56 6.47 0.19 -11.89
C GLY A 56 7.52 -0.25 -12.92
N LEU A 57 7.58 -1.55 -13.24
CA LEU A 57 8.50 -2.06 -14.27
C LEU A 57 8.08 -1.64 -15.68
N ASN A 58 6.78 -1.55 -15.96
CA ASN A 58 6.28 -1.05 -17.23
C ASN A 58 6.65 0.43 -17.41
N GLU A 59 6.40 1.25 -16.39
CA GLU A 59 6.71 2.68 -16.39
C GLU A 59 8.22 2.94 -16.60
N THR A 60 9.08 2.18 -15.93
CA THR A 60 10.53 2.44 -15.93
C THR A 60 11.29 1.75 -17.05
N PHE A 61 10.88 0.54 -17.42
CA PHE A 61 11.62 -0.32 -18.36
C PHE A 61 10.80 -0.71 -19.60
N GLY A 62 9.52 -0.34 -19.68
CA GLY A 62 8.63 -0.73 -20.77
C GLY A 62 8.28 -2.23 -20.78
N ILE A 63 8.50 -2.94 -19.67
CA ILE A 63 8.26 -4.38 -19.59
C ILE A 63 6.75 -4.62 -19.47
N GLU A 64 6.22 -5.49 -20.33
CA GLU A 64 4.79 -5.83 -20.31
C GLU A 64 4.38 -6.48 -18.97
N PRO A 65 3.23 -6.11 -18.40
CA PRO A 65 2.74 -6.69 -17.15
C PRO A 65 2.67 -8.22 -17.15
N LEU A 66 2.24 -8.82 -18.27
CA LEU A 66 2.15 -10.27 -18.44
C LEU A 66 3.51 -10.97 -18.28
N LEU A 67 4.56 -10.41 -18.88
CA LEU A 67 5.93 -10.94 -18.79
C LEU A 67 6.47 -10.80 -17.37
N THR A 68 6.24 -9.65 -16.74
CA THR A 68 6.59 -9.41 -15.33
C THR A 68 5.92 -10.45 -14.42
N GLY A 69 4.62 -10.65 -14.58
CA GLY A 69 3.85 -11.66 -13.85
C GLY A 69 4.41 -13.06 -14.04
N ALA A 70 4.70 -13.47 -15.28
CA ALA A 70 5.18 -14.82 -15.58
C ALA A 70 6.52 -15.12 -14.90
N VAL A 71 7.48 -14.21 -15.03
CA VAL A 71 8.82 -14.38 -14.45
C VAL A 71 8.76 -14.36 -12.92
N LEU A 72 8.07 -13.38 -12.34
CA LEU A 72 8.00 -13.24 -10.89
C LEU A 72 7.16 -14.36 -10.25
N ALA A 73 6.13 -14.88 -10.91
CA ALA A 73 5.38 -16.05 -10.42
C ALA A 73 6.26 -17.30 -10.32
N VAL A 74 7.12 -17.55 -11.32
CA VAL A 74 8.10 -18.65 -11.26
C VAL A 74 9.08 -18.45 -10.10
N LEU A 75 9.62 -17.24 -9.95
CA LEU A 75 10.54 -16.94 -8.83
C LEU A 75 9.84 -17.11 -7.47
N LEU A 76 8.61 -16.60 -7.34
CA LEU A 76 7.82 -16.72 -6.12
C LEU A 76 7.62 -18.20 -5.77
N PHE A 77 7.22 -19.02 -6.74
CA PHE A 77 7.07 -20.46 -6.57
C PHE A 77 8.35 -21.14 -6.09
N LEU A 78 9.49 -20.80 -6.69
CA LEU A 78 10.80 -21.34 -6.31
C LEU A 78 11.19 -20.97 -4.86
N VAL A 79 10.83 -19.78 -4.39
CA VAL A 79 11.08 -19.36 -3.02
C VAL A 79 10.16 -20.10 -2.05
N ILE A 80 8.84 -20.09 -2.29
CA ILE A 80 7.87 -20.60 -1.32
C ILE A 80 7.82 -22.13 -1.25
N ILE A 81 8.13 -22.85 -2.34
CA ILE A 81 8.09 -24.32 -2.35
C ILE A 81 9.07 -24.95 -1.35
N GLY A 82 10.21 -24.28 -1.09
CA GLY A 82 11.20 -24.70 -0.10
C GLY A 82 10.74 -24.57 1.34
N GLY A 83 9.56 -23.98 1.57
CA GLY A 83 8.99 -23.74 2.89
C GLY A 83 9.75 -22.70 3.71
N VAL A 84 9.43 -22.66 5.01
CA VAL A 84 9.86 -21.59 5.94
C VAL A 84 11.35 -21.31 5.89
N THR A 85 12.19 -22.35 5.81
CA THR A 85 13.65 -22.18 5.78
C THR A 85 14.13 -21.41 4.54
N ARG A 86 13.56 -21.70 3.36
CA ARG A 86 13.93 -20.97 2.13
C ARG A 86 13.37 -19.55 2.13
N ILE A 87 12.15 -19.37 2.64
CA ILE A 87 11.52 -18.07 2.82
C ILE A 87 12.39 -17.18 3.72
N VAL A 88 12.80 -17.68 4.89
CA VAL A 88 13.67 -16.95 5.82
C VAL A 88 15.01 -16.58 5.17
N HIS A 89 15.71 -17.52 4.53
CA HIS A 89 16.98 -17.21 3.86
C HIS A 89 16.84 -16.19 2.73
N PHE A 90 15.72 -16.20 2.00
CA PHE A 90 15.43 -15.20 0.98
C PHE A 90 15.22 -13.82 1.62
N THR A 91 14.35 -13.74 2.63
CA THR A 91 14.01 -12.51 3.33
C THR A 91 15.22 -11.89 4.04
N GLU A 92 16.06 -12.68 4.70
CA GLU A 92 17.28 -12.22 5.39
C GLU A 92 18.30 -11.57 4.44
N ALA A 93 18.34 -11.99 3.17
CA ALA A 93 19.20 -11.38 2.16
C ALA A 93 18.55 -10.15 1.49
N VAL A 94 17.26 -10.24 1.16
CA VAL A 94 16.56 -9.22 0.36
C VAL A 94 16.18 -8.00 1.20
N VAL A 95 15.66 -8.19 2.42
CA VAL A 95 15.12 -7.09 3.24
C VAL A 95 16.18 -6.04 3.60
N PRO A 96 17.40 -6.40 4.07
CA PRO A 96 18.42 -5.41 4.33
C PRO A 96 18.90 -4.70 3.05
N THR A 97 18.98 -5.44 1.95
CA THR A 97 19.44 -4.91 0.66
C THR A 97 18.46 -3.89 0.08
N MET A 98 17.16 -4.21 0.08
CA MET A 98 16.12 -3.32 -0.44
C MET A 98 15.99 -2.04 0.39
N ALA A 99 16.08 -2.16 1.73
CA ALA A 99 16.06 -1.01 2.63
C ALA A 99 17.28 -0.11 2.39
N LEU A 100 18.48 -0.68 2.24
CA LEU A 100 19.70 0.09 1.97
C LEU A 100 19.61 0.87 0.64
N ILE A 101 19.21 0.18 -0.45
CA ILE A 101 19.04 0.81 -1.77
C ILE A 101 18.07 1.99 -1.67
N TYR A 102 16.93 1.78 -1.01
CA TYR A 102 15.90 2.79 -0.88
C TYR A 102 16.34 3.98 -0.03
N VAL A 103 16.93 3.73 1.15
CA VAL A 103 17.41 4.78 2.06
C VAL A 103 18.48 5.62 1.39
N VAL A 104 19.44 5.00 0.69
CA VAL A 104 20.49 5.74 -0.04
C VAL A 104 19.88 6.61 -1.14
N GLY A 105 18.92 6.08 -1.90
CA GLY A 105 18.21 6.85 -2.92
C GLY A 105 17.44 8.03 -2.33
N ALA A 106 16.66 7.78 -1.28
CA ALA A 106 15.84 8.79 -0.62
C ALA A 106 16.71 9.91 -0.03
N LEU A 107 17.78 9.55 0.69
CA LEU A 107 18.74 10.53 1.20
C LEU A 107 19.41 11.32 0.07
N GLY A 108 19.67 10.69 -1.08
CA GLY A 108 20.18 11.35 -2.28
C GLY A 108 19.26 12.43 -2.83
N VAL A 109 17.94 12.29 -2.69
CA VAL A 109 16.97 13.33 -3.08
C VAL A 109 16.83 14.38 -1.99
N ILE A 110 16.72 13.94 -0.74
CA ILE A 110 16.56 14.81 0.44
C ILE A 110 17.74 15.78 0.55
N PHE A 111 18.98 15.30 0.47
CA PHE A 111 20.16 16.16 0.58
C PHE A 111 20.40 17.04 -0.65
N TYR A 112 19.88 16.66 -1.82
CA TYR A 112 19.91 17.53 -2.99
C TYR A 112 18.93 18.70 -2.82
N ASN A 113 17.77 18.46 -2.21
CA ASN A 113 16.73 19.45 -1.95
C ASN A 113 16.73 19.92 -0.48
N ILE A 114 17.92 20.09 0.11
CA ILE A 114 18.07 20.32 1.56
C ILE A 114 17.32 21.57 2.05
N GLU A 115 17.22 22.59 1.20
CA GLU A 115 16.51 23.84 1.47
C GLU A 115 15.00 23.62 1.66
N ASN A 116 14.43 22.61 0.99
CA ASN A 116 13.01 22.30 1.05
C ASN A 116 12.65 21.38 2.23
N ILE A 117 13.61 20.79 2.93
CA ILE A 117 13.34 19.86 4.05
C ILE A 117 12.61 20.57 5.19
N GLY A 118 13.15 21.72 5.64
CA GLY A 118 12.57 22.50 6.73
C GLY A 118 11.11 22.88 6.45
N PRO A 119 10.83 23.54 5.30
CA PRO A 119 9.47 23.83 4.87
C PRO A 119 8.57 22.59 4.76
N SER A 120 9.08 21.50 4.16
CA SER A 120 8.32 20.25 4.00
C SER A 120 7.93 19.64 5.34
N PHE A 121 8.85 19.63 6.31
CA PHE A 121 8.59 19.09 7.64
C PHE A 121 7.56 19.93 8.40
N MET A 122 7.66 21.26 8.32
CA MET A 122 6.65 22.16 8.91
C MET A 122 5.27 21.96 8.30
N MET A 123 5.19 21.84 6.97
CA MET A 123 3.94 21.60 6.24
C MET A 123 3.23 20.33 6.70
N ILE A 124 3.95 19.25 7.00
CA ILE A 124 3.34 18.02 7.55
C ILE A 124 2.57 18.30 8.85
N PHE A 125 3.11 19.14 9.74
CA PHE A 125 2.46 19.46 11.02
C PHE A 125 1.40 20.55 10.91
N ASP A 126 1.54 21.51 10.01
CA ASP A 126 0.53 22.57 9.84
C ASP A 126 -0.70 22.03 9.09
N ASP A 127 -0.49 21.27 8.02
CA ASP A 127 -1.56 20.76 7.16
C ASP A 127 -2.39 19.66 7.85
N ILE A 128 -1.81 18.87 8.76
CA ILE A 128 -2.58 17.82 9.45
C ILE A 128 -3.66 18.40 10.39
N PHE A 129 -3.52 19.64 10.84
CA PHE A 129 -4.51 20.31 11.70
C PHE A 129 -5.40 21.32 10.95
N THR A 130 -4.96 21.79 9.78
CA THR A 130 -5.67 22.84 9.02
C THR A 130 -6.21 22.37 7.67
N GLY A 131 -5.80 21.20 7.20
CA GLY A 131 -5.97 20.76 5.82
C GLY A 131 -4.85 21.31 4.92
N THR A 132 -4.61 20.67 3.78
CA THR A 132 -3.65 21.14 2.79
C THR A 132 -4.35 22.10 1.83
N ALA A 133 -3.88 23.35 1.80
CA ALA A 133 -4.35 24.35 0.85
C ALA A 133 -3.95 23.99 -0.59
N ALA A 134 -4.77 24.41 -1.55
CA ALA A 134 -4.45 24.26 -2.96
C ALA A 134 -3.14 24.97 -3.30
N THR A 135 -2.22 24.26 -3.94
CA THR A 135 -0.86 24.73 -4.21
C THR A 135 -0.37 24.18 -5.55
N GLY A 136 0.06 25.08 -6.44
CA GLY A 136 0.41 24.70 -7.82
C GLY A 136 -0.78 24.06 -8.52
N GLY A 137 -0.60 22.87 -9.08
CA GLY A 137 -1.67 22.07 -9.68
C GLY A 137 -2.51 21.27 -8.69
N PHE A 138 -2.18 21.24 -7.39
CA PHE A 138 -2.93 20.48 -6.38
C PHE A 138 -4.12 21.29 -5.87
N LEU A 139 -5.32 20.70 -5.93
CA LEU A 139 -6.57 21.36 -5.50
C LEU A 139 -6.81 21.37 -3.99
N GLY A 140 -5.92 20.77 -3.20
CA GLY A 140 -6.02 20.72 -1.74
C GLY A 140 -6.66 19.42 -1.21
N ALA A 141 -6.51 19.23 0.10
CA ALA A 141 -7.11 18.13 0.85
C ALA A 141 -7.64 18.59 2.21
N SER A 142 -8.85 18.16 2.59
CA SER A 142 -9.39 18.42 3.91
C SER A 142 -8.61 17.64 4.98
N MET A 143 -8.62 18.11 6.23
CA MET A 143 -8.02 17.39 7.36
C MET A 143 -8.60 15.97 7.49
N ALA A 144 -9.91 15.82 7.35
CA ALA A 144 -10.58 14.52 7.42
C ALA A 144 -10.11 13.58 6.31
N PHE A 145 -10.00 14.08 5.07
CA PHE A 145 -9.47 13.30 3.96
C PHE A 145 -8.01 12.90 4.17
N ALA A 146 -7.15 13.83 4.62
CA ALA A 146 -5.74 13.56 4.89
C ALA A 146 -5.57 12.51 6.00
N LEU A 147 -6.35 12.61 7.08
CA LEU A 147 -6.35 11.63 8.17
C LEU A 147 -6.85 10.26 7.70
N ASP A 148 -7.97 10.20 6.98
CA ASP A 148 -8.51 8.94 6.47
C ASP A 148 -7.50 8.25 5.56
N ARG A 149 -6.97 8.97 4.55
CA ARG A 149 -5.96 8.42 3.63
C ARG A 149 -4.67 8.04 4.37
N GLY A 150 -4.21 8.84 5.32
CA GLY A 150 -3.02 8.57 6.12
C GLY A 150 -3.15 7.34 7.00
N VAL A 151 -4.26 7.19 7.71
CA VAL A 151 -4.54 6.02 8.55
C VAL A 151 -4.73 4.77 7.68
N ASN A 152 -5.53 4.84 6.62
CA ASN A 152 -5.78 3.71 5.73
C ASN A 152 -4.50 3.20 5.06
N ARG A 153 -3.64 4.11 4.56
CA ARG A 153 -2.34 3.73 3.96
C ARG A 153 -1.33 3.27 5.02
N GLY A 154 -1.30 3.90 6.19
CA GLY A 154 -0.41 3.54 7.28
C GLY A 154 -0.68 2.13 7.82
N LEU A 155 -1.96 1.81 8.10
CA LEU A 155 -2.39 0.48 8.55
C LEU A 155 -2.12 -0.61 7.51
N TYR A 156 -2.15 -0.25 6.22
CA TYR A 156 -1.81 -1.16 5.14
C TYR A 156 -0.30 -1.43 5.07
N SER A 157 0.54 -0.42 5.32
CA SER A 157 2.00 -0.53 5.27
C SER A 157 2.57 -1.36 6.44
N ASN A 158 2.21 -0.98 7.68
CA ASN A 158 2.81 -1.56 8.88
C ASN A 158 2.02 -2.72 9.49
N GLU A 159 0.87 -3.05 8.91
CA GLU A 159 0.01 -4.15 9.34
C GLU A 159 -0.45 -4.05 10.80
N ALA A 160 -0.47 -2.84 11.37
CA ALA A 160 -0.87 -2.63 12.76
C ALA A 160 -2.32 -3.06 12.98
N GLY A 161 -2.55 -3.85 14.03
CA GLY A 161 -3.88 -4.35 14.37
C GLY A 161 -4.37 -5.51 13.49
N GLN A 162 -3.74 -5.80 12.35
CA GLN A 162 -4.15 -6.87 11.43
C GLN A 162 -3.94 -8.27 12.03
N GLY A 163 -2.87 -8.47 12.79
CA GLY A 163 -2.55 -9.75 13.44
C GLY A 163 -1.77 -10.74 12.56
N SER A 164 -1.28 -10.31 11.40
CA SER A 164 -0.38 -11.05 10.50
C SER A 164 1.02 -11.22 11.07
N ALA A 165 1.70 -10.14 11.46
CA ALA A 165 3.07 -10.15 11.99
C ALA A 165 3.32 -11.16 13.12
N PRO A 166 2.43 -11.32 14.13
CA PRO A 166 2.58 -12.34 15.17
C PRO A 166 2.70 -13.79 14.66
N ILE A 167 2.27 -14.09 13.43
CA ILE A 167 2.40 -15.40 12.78
C ILE A 167 3.87 -15.69 12.43
N ALA A 168 4.63 -14.71 11.93
CA ALA A 168 6.08 -14.81 11.72
C ALA A 168 6.82 -14.94 13.05
N HIS A 169 6.57 -14.01 13.98
CA HIS A 169 7.22 -13.99 15.29
C HIS A 169 6.96 -15.24 16.14
N ALA A 170 5.86 -15.96 15.89
CA ALA A 170 5.62 -17.23 16.56
C ALA A 170 6.65 -18.32 16.21
N ALA A 171 7.25 -18.26 15.01
CA ALA A 171 8.26 -19.20 14.55
C ALA A 171 9.67 -18.91 15.10
N ALA A 172 9.89 -17.72 15.65
CA ALA A 172 11.17 -17.32 16.23
C ALA A 172 11.58 -18.24 17.39
N LYS A 173 12.88 -18.55 17.49
CA LYS A 173 13.41 -19.45 18.53
C LYS A 173 13.54 -18.81 19.92
N ALA A 174 13.05 -17.58 20.11
CA ALA A 174 13.09 -16.89 21.40
C ALA A 174 12.45 -17.75 22.51
N HIS A 175 12.97 -17.63 23.72
CA HIS A 175 12.45 -18.32 24.90
C HIS A 175 11.33 -17.53 25.57
N GLU A 176 11.37 -16.20 25.47
CA GLU A 176 10.51 -15.30 26.23
C GLU A 176 9.56 -14.52 25.30
N PRO A 177 8.24 -14.59 25.52
CA PRO A 177 7.26 -13.91 24.68
C PRO A 177 7.43 -12.39 24.61
N VAL A 178 7.87 -11.76 25.69
CA VAL A 178 8.03 -10.30 25.79
C VAL A 178 9.22 -9.82 25.00
N SER A 179 10.35 -10.54 25.04
CA SER A 179 11.52 -10.24 24.21
C SER A 179 11.15 -10.25 22.73
N GLU A 180 10.43 -11.28 22.28
CA GLU A 180 9.98 -11.35 20.88
C GLU A 180 8.98 -10.23 20.54
N GLY A 181 8.08 -9.89 21.46
CA GLY A 181 7.16 -8.77 21.30
C GLY A 181 7.89 -7.42 21.13
N MET A 182 8.97 -7.19 21.87
CA MET A 182 9.79 -5.98 21.70
C MET A 182 10.46 -5.92 20.32
N VAL A 183 10.92 -7.06 19.79
CA VAL A 183 11.46 -7.14 18.42
C VAL A 183 10.39 -6.81 17.40
N SER A 184 9.16 -7.31 17.56
CA SER A 184 8.05 -7.01 16.64
C SER A 184 7.67 -5.54 16.55
N ILE A 185 7.92 -4.74 17.60
CA ILE A 185 7.66 -3.28 17.58
C ILE A 185 8.63 -2.55 16.64
N LEU A 186 9.78 -3.14 16.31
CA LEU A 186 10.72 -2.57 15.35
C LEU A 186 10.15 -2.56 13.93
N GLU A 187 9.22 -3.46 13.59
CA GLU A 187 8.61 -3.53 12.26
C GLU A 187 7.88 -2.22 11.88
N PRO A 188 6.84 -1.77 12.62
CA PRO A 188 6.17 -0.50 12.31
C PRO A 188 7.09 0.72 12.46
N PHE A 189 8.11 0.65 13.32
CA PHE A 189 9.07 1.73 13.46
C PHE A 189 9.95 1.88 12.21
N ILE A 190 10.54 0.78 11.73
CA ILE A 190 11.37 0.79 10.53
C ILE A 190 10.51 1.13 9.31
N ASP A 191 9.35 0.49 9.15
CA ASP A 191 8.47 0.72 8.01
C ASP A 191 7.93 2.16 7.99
N THR A 192 7.15 2.56 8.99
CA THR A 192 6.41 3.82 8.92
C THR A 192 7.26 5.03 9.33
N ILE A 193 8.00 4.92 10.44
CA ILE A 193 8.72 6.07 11.01
C ILE A 193 10.02 6.35 10.25
N ILE A 194 10.66 5.33 9.69
CA ILE A 194 11.88 5.52 8.88
C ILE A 194 11.53 5.54 7.40
N ILE A 195 11.09 4.42 6.82
CA ILE A 195 10.98 4.28 5.37
C ILE A 195 9.87 5.18 4.81
N CYS A 196 8.64 5.12 5.31
CA CYS A 196 7.54 5.94 4.80
C CYS A 196 7.75 7.44 5.05
N THR A 197 8.37 7.82 6.16
CA THR A 197 8.72 9.23 6.41
C THR A 197 9.77 9.72 5.43
N LEU A 198 10.79 8.91 5.11
CA LEU A 198 11.74 9.24 4.05
C LEU A 198 11.04 9.38 2.69
N THR A 199 10.12 8.47 2.34
CA THR A 199 9.32 8.58 1.11
C THR A 199 8.52 9.87 1.06
N GLY A 200 7.82 10.20 2.16
CA GLY A 200 7.04 11.43 2.27
C GLY A 200 7.92 12.67 2.09
N LEU A 201 9.06 12.72 2.77
CA LEU A 201 10.02 13.83 2.65
C LEU A 201 10.59 13.96 1.24
N VAL A 202 10.86 12.85 0.55
CA VAL A 202 11.29 12.88 -0.87
C VAL A 202 10.21 13.51 -1.75
N ILE A 203 8.94 13.09 -1.59
CA ILE A 203 7.82 13.65 -2.37
C ILE A 203 7.67 15.15 -2.10
N LEU A 204 7.71 15.57 -0.83
CA LEU A 204 7.51 16.97 -0.49
C LEU A 204 8.70 17.84 -0.90
N ALA A 205 9.93 17.43 -0.58
CA ALA A 205 11.13 18.21 -0.85
C ALA A 205 11.47 18.31 -2.34
N SER A 206 11.07 17.32 -3.15
CA SER A 206 11.20 17.37 -4.62
C SER A 206 10.27 18.38 -5.29
N GLY A 207 9.17 18.76 -4.63
CA GLY A 207 8.11 19.59 -5.23
C GLY A 207 7.26 18.87 -6.29
N ALA A 208 7.53 17.58 -6.57
CA ALA A 208 6.86 16.83 -7.62
C ALA A 208 5.34 16.74 -7.44
N TRP A 209 4.86 16.80 -6.20
CA TRP A 209 3.43 16.71 -5.85
C TRP A 209 2.59 17.93 -6.26
N THR A 210 3.22 19.06 -6.59
CA THR A 210 2.52 20.31 -7.00
C THR A 210 2.57 20.58 -8.49
N THR A 211 3.41 19.85 -9.23
CA THR A 211 3.69 20.11 -10.65
C THR A 211 2.89 19.16 -11.53
N LYS A 212 2.28 19.67 -12.60
CA LYS A 212 1.58 18.86 -13.59
C LYS A 212 2.58 18.23 -14.55
N TYR A 213 2.36 16.96 -14.87
CA TYR A 213 3.16 16.18 -15.81
C TYR A 213 2.23 15.54 -16.84
N GLU A 214 2.76 15.31 -18.03
CA GLU A 214 2.09 14.48 -19.02
C GLU A 214 1.98 13.05 -18.48
N ASN A 215 0.77 12.53 -18.34
CA ASN A 215 0.53 11.16 -17.88
C ASN A 215 -0.78 10.58 -18.42
N ASP A 216 -0.90 9.25 -18.35
CA ASP A 216 -2.21 8.61 -18.53
C ASP A 216 -3.03 8.75 -17.26
N PHE A 217 -4.31 9.09 -17.43
CA PHE A 217 -5.26 9.26 -16.34
C PHE A 217 -5.78 7.90 -15.90
N GLN A 218 -5.60 7.60 -14.61
CA GLN A 218 -6.16 6.40 -14.02
C GLN A 218 -7.67 6.59 -13.86
N ARG A 219 -8.47 5.58 -14.25
CA ARG A 219 -9.93 5.61 -14.11
C ARG A 219 -10.39 5.96 -12.68
N SER A 220 -9.65 5.51 -11.66
CA SER A 220 -9.96 5.78 -10.25
C SER A 220 -9.72 7.21 -9.80
N ASP A 221 -8.90 7.97 -10.53
CA ASP A 221 -8.53 9.35 -10.20
C ASP A 221 -9.19 10.35 -11.15
N PHE A 222 -9.88 9.85 -12.18
CA PHE A 222 -10.56 10.60 -13.23
C PHE A 222 -11.98 10.96 -12.83
N ASP A 223 -12.32 12.23 -12.95
CA ASP A 223 -13.66 12.77 -12.71
C ASP A 223 -13.97 13.86 -13.73
N VAL A 224 -15.23 13.99 -14.11
CA VAL A 224 -15.70 15.04 -15.03
C VAL A 224 -16.85 15.78 -14.38
N ILE A 225 -16.63 17.07 -14.13
CA ILE A 225 -17.64 17.93 -13.52
C ILE A 225 -18.32 18.80 -14.56
N GLU A 226 -19.60 19.09 -14.35
CA GLU A 226 -20.36 20.04 -15.16
C GLU A 226 -19.91 21.48 -14.86
N GLY A 227 -19.58 22.24 -15.90
CA GLY A 227 -19.06 23.60 -15.79
C GLY A 227 -17.58 23.73 -16.16
N VAL A 228 -17.14 24.97 -16.41
CA VAL A 228 -15.75 25.29 -16.76
C VAL A 228 -15.07 25.95 -15.56
N TYR A 229 -14.07 25.27 -14.99
CA TYR A 229 -13.33 25.70 -13.81
C TYR A 229 -11.83 25.76 -14.10
N SER A 230 -11.14 26.70 -13.47
CA SER A 230 -9.69 26.83 -13.57
C SER A 230 -9.02 26.75 -12.21
N ASP A 231 -7.92 26.02 -12.10
CA ASP A 231 -7.07 26.01 -10.91
C ASP A 231 -6.23 27.29 -10.73
N GLN A 232 -6.29 28.22 -11.70
CA GLN A 232 -5.68 29.54 -11.60
C GLN A 232 -6.61 30.58 -10.94
N ASN A 233 -7.90 30.27 -10.79
CA ASN A 233 -8.89 31.15 -10.18
C ASN A 233 -9.18 30.68 -8.75
N PRO A 234 -8.85 31.47 -7.70
CA PRO A 234 -9.08 31.08 -6.31
C PRO A 234 -10.53 30.72 -5.98
N ALA A 235 -11.51 31.35 -6.64
CA ALA A 235 -12.93 31.04 -6.43
C ALA A 235 -13.33 29.68 -7.05
N ASP A 236 -12.70 29.30 -8.15
CA ASP A 236 -12.94 28.00 -8.79
C ASP A 236 -12.25 26.91 -7.97
N VAL A 237 -11.01 27.14 -7.55
CA VAL A 237 -10.26 26.25 -6.65
C VAL A 237 -11.05 25.94 -5.38
N ALA A 238 -11.65 26.94 -4.74
CA ALA A 238 -12.47 26.72 -3.55
C ALA A 238 -13.69 25.81 -3.82
N ARG A 239 -14.34 25.98 -4.99
CA ARG A 239 -15.47 25.14 -5.41
C ARG A 239 -15.05 23.71 -5.76
N LEU A 240 -13.94 23.57 -6.47
CA LEU A 240 -13.34 22.27 -6.81
C LEU A 240 -12.90 21.52 -5.54
N PHE A 241 -12.25 22.21 -4.61
CA PHE A 241 -11.88 21.65 -3.31
C PHE A 241 -13.10 21.15 -2.54
N ALA A 242 -14.18 21.94 -2.51
CA ALA A 242 -15.44 21.58 -1.87
C ALA A 242 -16.05 20.30 -2.46
N HIS A 243 -16.07 20.17 -3.80
CA HIS A 243 -16.52 18.96 -4.51
C HIS A 243 -15.68 17.72 -4.17
N LEU A 244 -14.37 17.89 -4.07
CA LEU A 244 -13.43 16.80 -3.79
C LEU A 244 -13.36 16.41 -2.30
N ASP A 245 -14.09 17.08 -1.41
CA ASP A 245 -14.18 16.73 0.01
C ASP A 245 -15.40 15.83 0.26
N PRO A 246 -15.20 14.54 0.58
CA PRO A 246 -16.28 13.57 0.70
C PRO A 246 -17.30 13.88 1.82
N ASN A 247 -16.98 14.83 2.72
CA ASN A 247 -17.85 15.25 3.81
C ASN A 247 -18.65 16.52 3.51
N ASN A 248 -18.49 17.11 2.32
CA ASN A 248 -19.23 18.30 1.93
C ASN A 248 -20.55 17.94 1.25
N SER A 249 -21.57 18.75 1.48
CA SER A 249 -22.90 18.62 0.88
C SER A 249 -23.12 19.55 -0.32
N ASP A 250 -22.21 20.53 -0.51
CA ASP A 250 -22.29 21.53 -1.58
C ASP A 250 -21.38 21.10 -2.74
N ASN A 251 -21.76 20.00 -3.39
CA ASN A 251 -20.98 19.38 -4.46
C ASN A 251 -21.32 20.02 -5.79
N LEU A 252 -20.31 20.12 -6.66
CA LEU A 252 -20.56 20.49 -8.05
C LEU A 252 -21.33 19.35 -8.71
N ASN A 253 -22.15 19.68 -9.71
CA ASN A 253 -22.84 18.65 -10.47
C ASN A 253 -21.81 17.83 -11.26
N GLU A 254 -21.87 16.52 -11.13
CA GLU A 254 -21.11 15.61 -11.97
C GLU A 254 -21.66 15.64 -13.40
N PHE A 255 -20.77 15.63 -14.39
CA PHE A 255 -21.18 15.69 -15.78
C PHE A 255 -21.81 14.36 -16.20
N THR A 256 -23.00 14.42 -16.81
CA THR A 256 -23.64 13.27 -17.46
C THR A 256 -24.00 13.65 -18.88
N GLY A 257 -23.46 12.92 -19.86
CA GLY A 257 -23.65 13.23 -21.26
C GLY A 257 -22.60 12.59 -22.15
N THR A 258 -22.44 13.17 -23.34
CA THR A 258 -21.44 12.72 -24.31
C THR A 258 -20.44 13.84 -24.58
N ILE A 259 -19.17 13.46 -24.71
CA ILE A 259 -18.09 14.36 -25.12
C ILE A 259 -17.59 13.88 -26.48
N ASP A 260 -17.80 14.69 -27.51
CA ASP A 260 -17.24 14.40 -28.83
C ASP A 260 -15.73 14.57 -28.80
N VAL A 261 -15.00 13.64 -29.40
CA VAL A 261 -13.54 13.65 -29.55
C VAL A 261 -13.23 13.63 -31.04
N VAL A 262 -12.37 14.54 -31.48
CA VAL A 262 -11.96 14.65 -32.88
C VAL A 262 -10.44 14.65 -32.96
N ASN A 263 -9.87 13.67 -33.67
CA ASN A 263 -8.42 13.46 -33.76
C ASN A 263 -7.77 13.46 -32.36
N GLY A 264 -8.36 12.69 -31.46
CA GLY A 264 -7.91 12.51 -30.09
C GLY A 264 -8.12 13.71 -29.16
N ILE A 265 -8.65 14.84 -29.64
CA ILE A 265 -8.88 16.02 -28.81
C ILE A 265 -10.36 16.08 -28.41
N PRO A 266 -10.69 16.08 -27.10
CA PRO A 266 -12.04 16.34 -26.63
C PRO A 266 -12.52 17.73 -27.03
N THR A 267 -13.73 17.81 -27.59
CA THR A 267 -14.36 19.07 -27.98
C THR A 267 -14.66 19.91 -26.75
N LYS A 268 -14.46 21.23 -26.86
CA LYS A 268 -14.79 22.14 -25.76
C LYS A 268 -16.28 22.09 -25.46
N GLY A 269 -16.63 21.80 -24.21
CA GLY A 269 -17.99 21.79 -23.71
C GLY A 269 -18.11 22.50 -22.37
N ASN A 270 -19.29 22.41 -21.75
CA ASN A 270 -19.53 22.91 -20.40
C ASN A 270 -19.14 21.86 -19.37
N TYR A 271 -17.87 21.47 -19.35
CA TYR A 271 -17.33 20.48 -18.43
C TYR A 271 -15.86 20.76 -18.11
N THR A 272 -15.38 20.22 -16.99
CA THR A 272 -13.97 20.25 -16.59
C THR A 272 -13.54 18.84 -16.23
N ILE A 273 -12.40 18.42 -16.78
CA ILE A 273 -11.80 17.11 -16.47
C ILE A 273 -10.85 17.29 -15.29
N ILE A 274 -11.01 16.46 -14.27
CA ILE A 274 -10.14 16.38 -13.10
C ILE A 274 -9.42 15.04 -13.16
N ASN A 275 -8.13 15.07 -12.88
CA ASN A 275 -7.35 13.86 -12.63
C ASN A 275 -6.44 14.09 -11.41
N ALA A 276 -6.33 13.10 -10.53
CA ALA A 276 -5.44 13.12 -9.36
C ALA A 276 -5.54 14.42 -8.52
N ARG A 277 -6.78 14.88 -8.24
CA ARG A 277 -7.09 16.14 -7.53
C ARG A 277 -6.44 17.38 -8.18
N SER A 278 -6.43 17.41 -9.52
CA SER A 278 -5.91 18.50 -10.34
C SER A 278 -6.77 18.72 -11.57
N VAL A 279 -6.94 19.97 -12.01
CA VAL A 279 -7.59 20.26 -13.29
C VAL A 279 -6.69 19.77 -14.42
N ALA A 280 -7.20 18.88 -15.26
CA ALA A 280 -6.46 18.34 -16.38
C ALA A 280 -6.31 19.38 -17.51
N GLU A 281 -5.14 19.40 -18.12
CA GLU A 281 -4.80 20.26 -19.26
C GLU A 281 -4.35 19.41 -20.46
N ASP A 282 -4.43 19.97 -21.66
CA ASP A 282 -3.95 19.33 -22.90
C ASP A 282 -4.45 17.88 -23.09
N VAL A 283 -5.70 17.61 -22.70
CA VAL A 283 -6.26 16.26 -22.68
C VAL A 283 -6.33 15.67 -24.09
N HIS A 284 -5.82 14.44 -24.22
CA HIS A 284 -5.83 13.63 -25.41
C HIS A 284 -6.46 12.26 -25.14
N VAL A 285 -7.11 11.69 -26.14
CA VAL A 285 -7.82 10.42 -26.07
C VAL A 285 -7.34 9.54 -27.21
N SER A 286 -6.89 8.34 -26.87
CA SER A 286 -6.40 7.36 -27.84
C SER A 286 -7.08 6.01 -27.65
N LEU A 287 -7.11 5.21 -28.71
CA LEU A 287 -7.56 3.83 -28.69
C LEU A 287 -6.47 2.97 -29.34
N GLU A 288 -5.93 2.01 -28.60
CA GLU A 288 -4.82 1.16 -29.06
C GLU A 288 -3.59 1.95 -29.56
N GLY A 289 -3.37 3.16 -29.03
CA GLY A 289 -2.25 4.03 -29.37
C GLY A 289 -2.50 4.96 -30.57
N GLU A 290 -3.69 4.92 -31.18
CA GLU A 290 -4.07 5.84 -32.26
C GLU A 290 -5.07 6.90 -31.76
N ASP A 291 -5.03 8.09 -32.37
CA ASP A 291 -5.92 9.21 -32.03
C ASP A 291 -7.39 8.81 -32.19
N PHE A 292 -8.15 8.92 -31.10
CA PHE A 292 -9.54 8.50 -31.09
C PHE A 292 -10.44 9.57 -31.73
N THR A 293 -11.35 9.16 -32.62
CA THR A 293 -12.45 10.02 -33.11
C THR A 293 -13.78 9.33 -32.88
N GLY A 294 -14.64 9.96 -32.09
CA GLY A 294 -15.90 9.37 -31.64
C GLY A 294 -16.48 10.11 -30.46
N THR A 295 -17.34 9.45 -29.69
CA THR A 295 -18.02 10.04 -28.54
C THR A 295 -17.67 9.29 -27.26
N LEU A 296 -17.29 10.01 -26.22
CA LEU A 296 -17.13 9.47 -24.88
C LEU A 296 -18.43 9.62 -24.10
N SER A 297 -18.97 8.52 -23.61
CA SER A 297 -20.13 8.53 -22.70
C SER A 297 -19.66 8.69 -21.27
N ILE A 298 -20.08 9.78 -20.63
CA ILE A 298 -19.82 10.05 -19.21
C ILE A 298 -21.15 9.95 -18.46
N THR A 299 -21.16 9.20 -17.37
CA THR A 299 -22.32 9.11 -16.46
C THR A 299 -21.84 9.43 -15.06
N GLU A 300 -22.43 10.43 -14.43
CA GLU A 300 -22.07 10.84 -13.05
C GLU A 300 -20.55 11.04 -12.91
N GLY A 301 -19.96 11.80 -13.87
CA GLY A 301 -18.53 12.14 -13.87
C GLY A 301 -17.58 11.00 -14.25
N VAL A 302 -18.08 9.77 -14.32
CA VAL A 302 -17.29 8.58 -14.64
C VAL A 302 -17.40 8.24 -16.12
N LEU A 303 -16.27 7.96 -16.75
CA LEU A 303 -16.23 7.42 -18.10
C LEU A 303 -16.69 5.96 -18.10
N ASP A 304 -17.59 5.64 -19.03
CA ASP A 304 -18.13 4.30 -19.26
C ASP A 304 -17.04 3.20 -19.22
N GLU A 305 -17.28 2.17 -18.41
CA GLU A 305 -16.36 1.05 -18.18
C GLU A 305 -16.10 0.24 -19.45
N GLU A 306 -17.04 0.21 -20.40
CA GLU A 306 -16.85 -0.48 -21.68
C GLU A 306 -15.90 0.27 -22.62
N SER A 307 -15.58 1.53 -22.31
CA SER A 307 -14.70 2.36 -23.11
C SER A 307 -13.24 1.93 -22.95
N LYS A 308 -12.70 1.33 -24.02
CA LYS A 308 -11.29 0.92 -24.12
C LYS A 308 -10.30 2.06 -24.41
N VAL A 309 -10.78 3.31 -24.39
CA VAL A 309 -9.93 4.47 -24.67
C VAL A 309 -9.00 4.78 -23.52
N THR A 310 -7.78 5.20 -23.85
CA THR A 310 -6.82 5.78 -22.91
C THR A 310 -6.96 7.29 -22.96
N ILE A 311 -7.14 7.91 -21.79
CA ILE A 311 -7.11 9.37 -21.65
C ILE A 311 -5.76 9.74 -21.05
N ALA A 312 -5.10 10.72 -21.66
CA ALA A 312 -3.83 11.27 -21.19
C ALA A 312 -3.89 12.80 -21.23
N GLY A 313 -2.98 13.45 -20.52
CA GLY A 313 -2.82 14.90 -20.55
C GLY A 313 -1.93 15.37 -19.41
N LYS A 314 -1.87 16.68 -19.20
CA LYS A 314 -1.16 17.27 -18.07
C LYS A 314 -2.02 17.29 -16.82
N SER A 315 -1.56 16.58 -15.80
CA SER A 315 -2.20 16.54 -14.48
C SER A 315 -1.17 16.16 -13.41
N LEU A 316 -1.56 16.11 -12.15
CA LEU A 316 -0.69 15.60 -11.10
C LEU A 316 -0.46 14.09 -11.26
N LEU A 317 0.71 13.65 -10.80
CA LEU A 317 1.03 12.23 -10.68
C LEU A 317 0.51 11.69 -9.34
N HIS A 318 0.13 10.42 -9.32
CA HIS A 318 -0.26 9.68 -8.12
C HIS A 318 0.49 8.34 -8.06
N SER A 319 0.53 7.74 -6.86
CA SER A 319 1.08 6.40 -6.61
C SER A 319 2.55 6.26 -7.06
N VAL A 320 2.88 5.16 -7.75
CA VAL A 320 4.26 4.81 -8.15
C VAL A 320 4.86 5.86 -9.11
N ARG A 321 4.05 6.49 -9.96
CA ARG A 321 4.52 7.52 -10.89
C ARG A 321 5.03 8.76 -10.15
N LEU A 322 4.31 9.19 -9.12
CA LEU A 322 4.70 10.35 -8.29
C LEU A 322 6.03 10.10 -7.57
N THR A 323 6.20 8.95 -6.92
CA THR A 323 7.44 8.62 -6.23
C THR A 323 8.60 8.46 -7.21
N THR A 324 8.37 7.83 -8.35
CA THR A 324 9.36 7.69 -9.42
C THR A 324 9.84 9.05 -9.89
N GLN A 325 8.93 9.98 -10.18
CA GLN A 325 9.25 11.34 -10.59
C GLN A 325 10.00 12.11 -9.50
N ALA A 326 9.56 12.02 -8.24
CA ALA A 326 10.24 12.66 -7.11
C ALA A 326 11.70 12.19 -6.94
N PHE A 327 11.99 10.93 -7.24
CA PHE A 327 13.36 10.42 -7.18
C PHE A 327 14.26 10.93 -8.32
N THR A 328 13.69 11.44 -9.41
CA THR A 328 14.47 12.04 -10.50
C THR A 328 15.07 13.41 -10.15
N THR A 329 14.52 14.09 -9.13
CA THR A 329 14.96 15.42 -8.71
C THR A 329 16.03 15.38 -7.61
N GLY A 330 16.87 14.34 -7.58
CA GLY A 330 17.95 14.16 -6.60
C GLY A 330 19.34 14.09 -7.23
N TYR A 331 20.37 13.78 -6.43
CA TYR A 331 21.75 13.61 -6.93
C TYR A 331 21.90 12.57 -8.05
N PHE A 332 20.98 11.59 -8.11
CA PHE A 332 21.00 10.54 -9.13
C PHE A 332 20.32 10.95 -10.44
N GLY A 333 19.65 12.11 -10.49
CA GLY A 333 18.92 12.59 -11.67
C GLY A 333 17.95 11.52 -12.20
N GLU A 334 17.90 11.37 -13.51
CA GLU A 334 17.11 10.34 -14.20
C GLU A 334 17.34 8.90 -13.71
N PHE A 335 18.49 8.57 -13.11
CA PHE A 335 18.71 7.23 -12.56
C PHE A 335 17.92 6.95 -11.29
N GLY A 336 17.35 7.97 -10.64
CA GLY A 336 16.50 7.83 -9.47
C GLY A 336 15.27 6.95 -9.71
N LYS A 337 14.70 6.96 -10.92
CA LYS A 337 13.57 6.09 -11.28
C LYS A 337 13.88 4.60 -11.15
N TYR A 338 15.14 4.20 -11.41
CA TYR A 338 15.55 2.81 -11.25
C TYR A 338 15.63 2.39 -9.78
N ILE A 339 15.98 3.32 -8.88
CA ILE A 339 15.98 3.04 -7.44
C ILE A 339 14.56 2.75 -6.96
N VAL A 340 13.57 3.53 -7.41
CA VAL A 340 12.16 3.32 -7.04
C VAL A 340 11.65 2.00 -7.60
N SER A 341 11.90 1.69 -8.87
CA SER A 341 11.35 0.49 -9.51
C SER A 341 12.01 -0.81 -9.03
N ILE A 342 13.33 -0.81 -8.81
CA ILE A 342 14.04 -1.94 -8.19
C ILE A 342 13.62 -2.07 -6.72
N GLY A 343 13.51 -0.95 -6.00
CA GLY A 343 13.01 -0.93 -4.64
C GLY A 343 11.61 -1.55 -4.55
N LEU A 344 10.66 -1.04 -5.32
CA LEU A 344 9.29 -1.54 -5.38
C LEU A 344 9.24 -3.04 -5.69
N LEU A 345 10.03 -3.49 -6.67
CA LEU A 345 10.16 -4.92 -6.97
C LEU A 345 10.58 -5.72 -5.74
N LEU A 346 11.64 -5.30 -5.04
CA LEU A 346 12.16 -6.05 -3.89
C LEU A 346 11.21 -5.98 -2.69
N PHE A 347 10.67 -4.79 -2.38
CA PHE A 347 9.72 -4.58 -1.29
C PHE A 347 8.46 -5.42 -1.49
N ALA A 348 7.73 -5.18 -2.59
CA ALA A 348 6.46 -5.85 -2.84
C ALA A 348 6.63 -7.37 -3.03
N PHE A 349 7.73 -7.83 -3.64
CA PHE A 349 8.00 -9.27 -3.77
C PHE A 349 8.33 -9.91 -2.41
N SER A 350 9.10 -9.23 -1.56
CA SER A 350 9.38 -9.72 -0.20
C SER A 350 8.10 -9.84 0.63
N THR A 351 7.17 -8.88 0.48
CA THR A 351 5.84 -8.91 1.11
C THR A 351 5.05 -10.12 0.63
N ALA A 352 5.03 -10.42 -0.67
CA ALA A 352 4.35 -11.61 -1.19
C ALA A 352 4.93 -12.94 -0.67
N VAL A 353 6.25 -13.00 -0.48
CA VAL A 353 6.89 -14.15 0.14
C VAL A 353 6.47 -14.31 1.61
N ALA A 354 6.42 -13.21 2.38
CA ALA A 354 6.02 -13.23 3.79
C ALA A 354 4.52 -13.59 3.95
N TRP A 355 3.64 -13.01 3.15
CA TRP A 355 2.21 -13.27 3.21
C TRP A 355 1.82 -14.67 2.73
N SER A 356 2.59 -15.27 1.80
CA SER A 356 2.47 -16.70 1.49
C SER A 356 2.69 -17.55 2.74
N TYR A 357 3.67 -17.20 3.59
CA TYR A 357 3.89 -17.90 4.84
C TYR A 357 2.75 -17.70 5.85
N TYR A 358 2.13 -16.51 5.91
CA TYR A 358 0.98 -16.27 6.79
C TYR A 358 -0.21 -17.14 6.40
N GLY A 359 -0.54 -17.19 5.11
CA GLY A 359 -1.59 -18.07 4.61
C GLY A 359 -1.24 -19.55 4.72
N ASP A 360 0.04 -19.94 4.62
CA ASP A 360 0.49 -21.32 4.90
C ASP A 360 0.16 -21.74 6.34
N ARG A 361 0.42 -20.86 7.33
CA ARG A 361 0.13 -21.14 8.75
C ARG A 361 -1.37 -21.20 9.02
N ALA A 362 -2.15 -20.28 8.44
CA ALA A 362 -3.61 -20.32 8.54
C ALA A 362 -4.22 -21.57 7.87
N THR A 363 -3.70 -21.97 6.70
CA THR A 363 -4.08 -23.20 6.01
C THR A 363 -3.75 -24.44 6.85
N THR A 364 -2.56 -24.45 7.46
CA THR A 364 -2.14 -25.54 8.34
C THR A 364 -3.08 -25.68 9.53
N TYR A 365 -3.51 -24.56 10.13
CA TYR A 365 -4.46 -24.56 11.24
C TYR A 365 -5.86 -25.07 10.84
N LEU A 366 -6.39 -24.64 9.68
CA LEU A 366 -7.75 -24.98 9.24
C LEU A 366 -7.89 -26.37 8.62
N LEU A 367 -6.95 -26.73 7.74
CA LEU A 367 -7.07 -27.88 6.85
C LEU A 367 -5.95 -28.90 7.05
N GLY A 368 -4.93 -28.55 7.84
CA GLY A 368 -3.76 -29.40 8.07
C GLY A 368 -2.67 -29.22 7.02
N SER A 369 -1.53 -29.84 7.29
CA SER A 369 -0.28 -29.63 6.52
C SER A 369 -0.35 -30.08 5.05
N LYS A 370 -1.28 -30.99 4.71
CA LYS A 370 -1.46 -31.53 3.35
C LYS A 370 -2.01 -30.50 2.36
N PHE A 371 -2.73 -29.48 2.82
CA PHE A 371 -3.36 -28.46 1.97
C PHE A 371 -2.46 -27.25 1.71
N VAL A 372 -1.28 -27.18 2.34
CA VAL A 372 -0.32 -26.09 2.14
C VAL A 372 0.15 -26.02 0.69
N MET A 373 0.46 -27.15 0.05
CA MET A 373 0.93 -27.14 -1.34
C MET A 373 -0.16 -26.70 -2.34
N PRO A 374 -1.40 -27.24 -2.28
CA PRO A 374 -2.51 -26.67 -3.06
C PRO A 374 -2.71 -25.17 -2.86
N TYR A 375 -2.66 -24.68 -1.62
CA TYR A 375 -2.76 -23.25 -1.31
C TYR A 375 -1.65 -22.45 -2.02
N ARG A 376 -0.39 -22.86 -1.93
CA ARG A 376 0.74 -22.18 -2.60
C ARG A 376 0.61 -22.13 -4.12
N VAL A 377 0.10 -23.20 -4.74
CA VAL A 377 -0.14 -23.22 -6.18
C VAL A 377 -1.19 -22.16 -6.55
N VAL A 378 -2.31 -22.11 -5.82
CA VAL A 378 -3.35 -21.09 -6.04
C VAL A 378 -2.81 -19.68 -5.76
N TYR A 379 -1.97 -19.52 -4.73
CA TYR A 379 -1.29 -18.26 -4.40
C TYR A 379 -0.45 -17.74 -5.57
N VAL A 380 0.37 -18.60 -6.18
CA VAL A 380 1.21 -18.22 -7.33
C VAL A 380 0.37 -17.94 -8.58
N LEU A 381 -0.69 -18.70 -8.81
CA LEU A 381 -1.60 -18.45 -9.95
C LEU A 381 -2.31 -17.10 -9.82
N ALA A 382 -2.81 -16.77 -8.62
CA ALA A 382 -3.39 -15.47 -8.33
C ALA A 382 -2.37 -14.33 -8.53
N PHE A 383 -1.12 -14.55 -8.10
CA PHE A 383 -0.02 -13.60 -8.30
C PHE A 383 0.25 -13.35 -9.79
N PHE A 384 0.26 -14.40 -10.60
CA PHE A 384 0.40 -14.25 -12.04
C PHE A 384 -0.76 -13.46 -12.66
N VAL A 385 -2.01 -13.85 -12.38
CA VAL A 385 -3.20 -13.21 -12.97
C VAL A 385 -3.33 -11.75 -12.56
N ALA A 386 -3.01 -11.42 -11.31
CA ALA A 386 -3.11 -10.06 -10.81
C ALA A 386 -2.12 -9.08 -11.45
N SER A 387 -1.05 -9.57 -12.09
CA SER A 387 -0.08 -8.71 -12.78
C SER A 387 -0.71 -7.92 -13.94
N PHE A 388 -1.76 -8.45 -14.57
CA PHE A 388 -2.45 -7.82 -15.71
C PHE A 388 -3.95 -7.62 -15.45
N ALA A 389 -4.39 -7.77 -14.21
CA ALA A 389 -5.77 -7.47 -13.81
C ALA A 389 -5.94 -5.99 -13.43
N ASP A 390 -7.18 -5.53 -13.44
CA ASP A 390 -7.52 -4.15 -13.09
C ASP A 390 -7.15 -3.83 -11.62
N THR A 391 -6.44 -2.72 -11.44
CA THR A 391 -5.93 -2.27 -10.15
C THR A 391 -7.06 -1.93 -9.17
N THR A 392 -8.18 -1.37 -9.63
CA THR A 392 -9.32 -0.99 -8.78
C THR A 392 -9.96 -2.21 -8.14
N ILE A 393 -10.18 -3.27 -8.93
CA ILE A 393 -10.72 -4.54 -8.43
C ILE A 393 -9.81 -5.12 -7.34
N ILE A 394 -8.50 -5.11 -7.59
CA ILE A 394 -7.49 -5.63 -6.67
C ILE A 394 -7.53 -4.89 -5.32
N TRP A 395 -7.53 -3.55 -5.34
CA TRP A 395 -7.54 -2.75 -4.11
C TRP A 395 -8.87 -2.86 -3.34
N ASN A 396 -10.01 -3.00 -4.03
CA ASN A 396 -11.29 -3.23 -3.38
C ASN A 396 -11.31 -4.54 -2.60
N ILE A 397 -10.77 -5.61 -3.19
CA ILE A 397 -10.58 -6.89 -2.49
C ILE A 397 -9.62 -6.73 -1.31
N ALA A 398 -8.49 -6.05 -1.51
CA ALA A 398 -7.49 -5.80 -0.46
C ALA A 398 -8.11 -5.17 0.79
N LEU A 399 -8.83 -4.07 0.63
CA LEU A 399 -9.42 -3.32 1.74
C LEU A 399 -10.44 -4.15 2.53
N VAL A 400 -11.34 -4.86 1.83
CA VAL A 400 -12.35 -5.71 2.48
C VAL A 400 -11.68 -6.83 3.29
N THR A 401 -10.66 -7.46 2.74
CA THR A 401 -9.98 -8.60 3.38
C THR A 401 -9.15 -8.19 4.60
N VAL A 402 -8.52 -7.02 4.57
CA VAL A 402 -7.81 -6.45 5.71
C VAL A 402 -8.75 -6.19 6.88
N VAL A 403 -9.92 -5.58 6.63
CA VAL A 403 -10.92 -5.33 7.67
C VAL A 403 -11.43 -6.64 8.28
N ALA A 404 -11.73 -7.62 7.44
CA ALA A 404 -12.21 -8.93 7.89
C ALA A 404 -11.21 -9.66 8.81
N MET A 405 -9.91 -9.46 8.61
CA MET A 405 -8.86 -10.03 9.45
C MET A 405 -8.61 -9.20 10.73
N THR A 406 -8.67 -7.88 10.61
CA THR A 406 -8.36 -6.93 11.69
C THR A 406 -9.40 -6.97 12.82
N ILE A 407 -10.70 -6.98 12.49
CA ILE A 407 -11.79 -6.95 13.49
C ILE A 407 -11.67 -8.08 14.53
N PRO A 408 -11.62 -9.38 14.13
CA PRO A 408 -11.53 -10.46 15.10
C PRO A 408 -10.23 -10.38 15.92
N ASN A 409 -9.14 -9.92 15.32
CA ASN A 409 -7.88 -9.74 16.00
C ASN A 409 -7.94 -8.66 17.09
N LEU A 410 -8.43 -7.47 16.75
CA LEU A 410 -8.59 -6.35 17.68
C LEU A 410 -9.51 -6.73 18.85
N PHE A 411 -10.58 -7.47 18.58
CA PHE A 411 -11.46 -8.00 19.61
C PHE A 411 -10.72 -8.94 20.57
N ALA A 412 -9.94 -9.89 20.04
CA ALA A 412 -9.20 -10.85 20.86
C ALA A 412 -8.11 -10.18 21.71
N ILE A 413 -7.33 -9.25 21.16
CA ILE A 413 -6.30 -8.53 21.94
C ILE A 413 -6.94 -7.64 23.02
N LEU A 414 -8.12 -7.07 22.76
CA LEU A 414 -8.86 -6.30 23.77
C LEU A 414 -9.26 -7.18 24.95
N LEU A 415 -9.68 -8.43 24.72
CA LEU A 415 -9.96 -9.38 25.80
C LEU A 415 -8.67 -9.82 26.53
N LEU A 416 -7.55 -9.95 25.82
CA LEU A 416 -6.27 -10.41 26.35
C LEU A 416 -5.38 -9.30 26.93
N HIS A 417 -5.82 -8.03 26.96
CA HIS A 417 -4.98 -6.91 27.43
C HIS A 417 -4.42 -7.12 28.86
N ARG A 418 -5.19 -7.77 29.76
CA ARG A 418 -4.75 -8.07 31.13
C ARG A 418 -3.68 -9.16 31.15
N ASP A 419 -3.82 -10.19 30.32
CA ASP A 419 -2.83 -11.27 30.21
C ASP A 419 -1.50 -10.74 29.66
N MET A 420 -1.56 -9.89 28.63
CA MET A 420 -0.37 -9.21 28.09
C MET A 420 0.31 -8.36 29.17
N LYS A 421 -0.45 -7.52 29.88
CA LYS A 421 0.09 -6.66 30.95
C LYS A 421 0.74 -7.48 32.08
N GLN A 422 0.12 -8.60 32.46
CA GLN A 422 0.67 -9.49 33.48
C GLN A 422 1.96 -10.17 32.98
N THR A 423 1.99 -10.67 31.74
CA THR A 423 3.16 -11.30 31.14
C THR A 423 4.34 -10.33 31.04
N VAL A 424 4.10 -9.07 30.68
CA VAL A 424 5.13 -8.01 30.67
C VAL A 424 5.65 -7.72 32.08
N LYS A 425 4.76 -7.66 33.07
CA LYS A 425 5.15 -7.44 34.47
C LYS A 425 6.04 -8.57 34.99
N GLU A 426 5.66 -9.83 34.74
CA GLU A 426 6.41 -11.02 35.15
C GLU A 426 7.80 -11.06 34.50
N TYR A 427 7.89 -10.74 33.20
CA TYR A 427 9.16 -10.63 32.49
C TYR A 427 10.11 -9.64 33.16
N TRP A 428 9.65 -8.42 33.45
CA TRP A 428 10.52 -7.42 34.08
C TRP A 428 10.86 -7.79 35.53
N GLN A 429 9.96 -8.45 36.25
CA GLN A 429 10.26 -8.97 37.58
C GLN A 429 11.40 -9.99 37.54
N GLY A 430 11.31 -11.00 36.66
CA GLY A 430 12.38 -11.98 36.46
C GLY A 430 13.69 -11.33 36.00
N PHE A 431 13.62 -10.41 35.04
CA PHE A 431 14.79 -9.67 34.56
C PHE A 431 15.54 -8.94 35.69
N TYR A 432 14.83 -8.24 36.58
CA TYR A 432 15.44 -7.54 37.72
C TYR A 432 15.85 -8.46 38.87
N GLU A 433 15.32 -9.67 38.96
CA GLU A 433 15.80 -10.70 39.87
C GLU A 433 17.14 -11.28 39.40
N GLU A 434 17.29 -11.48 38.09
CA GLU A 434 18.54 -11.96 37.46
C GLU A 434 19.61 -10.86 37.32
N HIS A 435 19.20 -9.59 37.18
CA HIS A 435 20.09 -8.43 37.01
C HIS A 435 19.80 -7.34 38.06
N PRO A 436 20.16 -7.56 39.34
CA PRO A 436 19.81 -6.65 40.43
C PRO A 436 20.46 -5.26 40.31
N ASP A 437 21.59 -5.17 39.62
CA ASP A 437 22.34 -3.95 39.32
C ASP A 437 21.63 -3.03 38.31
N GLN A 438 20.74 -3.57 37.49
CA GLN A 438 19.95 -2.81 36.51
C GLN A 438 18.61 -2.33 37.03
N LYS A 439 18.27 -2.64 38.28
CA LYS A 439 17.04 -2.17 38.92
C LYS A 439 17.12 -0.64 39.04
N LYS A 440 16.40 0.08 38.18
CA LYS A 440 16.30 1.55 38.28
C LYS A 440 15.91 1.90 39.72
N LYS A 441 16.74 2.74 40.36
CA LYS A 441 16.46 3.30 41.69
C LYS A 441 15.13 4.05 41.70
#